data_AF-A0A2T2TQD1-F1
#
_entry.id   AF-A0A2T2TQD1-F1
#
_cell.length_a   1.000
_cell.length_b   1.000
_cell.length_c   1.000
_cell.angle_alpha   90.00
_cell.angle_beta   90.00
_cell.angle_gamma   90.00
#
_symmetry.space_group_name_H-M   'P 1'
#
loop_
_entity.id
_entity.type
_entity.pdbx_description
1 polymer ?
#
loop_
_entity_poly.entity_id
_entity_poly.type
_entity_poly.pdbx_seq_one_letter_code
_entity_poly.pdbx_strand_id
1 'polypeptide(L)'
;MGAYLWPYKGWVALAVGLTLSAALLGAVRPWLTKIAIDDYIVEGDLGGLRWVILALVGALVVEGAMAFVNEYLTKWIGQQAIYDLRTEVFAHVQRQRLAFFDNTPVGRLITRTTSDVESINQVLSSGLVVILGDL
;
A
#
# COMPACT_ATOMS: atom_id res chain seq x y z
N MET A 1 3.02 12.73 -13.39
CA MET A 1 2.61 11.39 -12.90
C MET A 1 1.11 11.19 -12.72
N GLY A 2 0.26 12.23 -12.73
CA GLY A 2 -1.19 12.02 -12.80
C GLY A 2 -1.63 11.15 -14.00
N ALA A 3 -0.90 11.24 -15.11
CA ALA A 3 -1.14 10.48 -16.34
C ALA A 3 -0.69 8.99 -16.31
N TYR A 4 0.28 8.59 -15.47
CA TYR A 4 0.81 7.22 -15.45
C TYR A 4 0.17 6.34 -14.37
N LEU A 5 -0.38 6.96 -13.32
CA LEU A 5 -1.34 6.31 -12.40
C LEU A 5 -2.78 6.36 -12.95
N TRP A 6 -3.01 7.10 -14.03
CA TRP A 6 -4.30 7.24 -14.71
C TRP A 6 -4.93 5.92 -15.23
N PRO A 7 -4.16 4.87 -15.56
CA PRO A 7 -4.71 3.54 -15.82
C PRO A 7 -5.14 2.80 -14.54
N TYR A 8 -4.50 3.09 -13.40
CA TYR A 8 -4.66 2.35 -12.14
C TYR A 8 -5.55 3.05 -11.10
N LYS A 9 -6.24 4.14 -11.47
CA LYS A 9 -7.03 4.96 -10.53
C LYS A 9 -8.10 4.18 -9.78
N GLY A 10 -8.71 3.19 -10.40
CA GLY A 10 -9.71 2.34 -9.75
C GLY A 10 -9.11 1.55 -8.60
N TRP A 11 -7.90 1.02 -8.79
CA TRP A 11 -7.16 0.30 -7.77
C TRP A 11 -6.61 1.23 -6.69
N VAL A 12 -6.16 2.43 -7.06
CA VAL A 12 -5.76 3.47 -6.09
C VAL A 12 -6.96 3.93 -5.26
N ALA A 13 -8.14 4.15 -5.88
CA ALA A 13 -9.36 4.49 -5.15
C ALA A 13 -9.81 3.36 -4.23
N LEU A 14 -9.66 2.09 -4.64
CA LEU A 14 -9.92 0.94 -3.79
C LEU A 14 -8.96 0.88 -2.60
N ALA A 15 -7.67 1.10 -2.82
CA ALA A 15 -6.66 1.13 -1.74
C ALA A 15 -6.93 2.27 -0.75
N VAL A 16 -7.25 3.47 -1.23
CA VAL A 16 -7.66 4.61 -0.38
C VAL A 16 -8.95 4.30 0.38
N GLY A 17 -9.95 3.70 -0.27
CA GLY A 17 -11.17 3.26 0.38
C GLY A 17 -10.91 2.23 1.48
N LEU A 18 -10.03 1.26 1.23
CA LEU A 18 -9.55 0.28 2.21
C LEU A 18 -8.87 0.97 3.40
N THR A 19 -7.96 1.92 3.16
CA THR A 19 -7.30 2.69 4.22
C THR A 19 -8.32 3.44 5.10
N LEU A 20 -9.25 4.17 4.49
CA LEU A 20 -10.28 4.92 5.23
C LEU A 20 -11.20 3.98 6.04
N SER A 21 -11.60 2.85 5.46
CA SER A 21 -12.41 1.87 6.16
C SER A 21 -11.66 1.20 7.32
N ALA A 22 -10.36 0.96 7.18
CA ALA A 22 -9.51 0.45 8.25
C ALA A 22 -9.36 1.49 9.39
N ALA A 23 -9.22 2.79 9.05
CA ALA A 23 -9.17 3.85 10.05
C ALA A 23 -10.45 3.92 10.91
N LEU A 24 -11.62 3.73 10.29
CA LEU A 24 -12.90 3.65 11.02
C LEU A 24 -12.96 2.42 11.94
N LEU A 25 -12.41 1.29 11.52
CA LEU A 25 -12.31 0.09 12.35
C LEU A 25 -11.30 0.25 13.51
N GLY A 26 -10.34 1.18 13.40
CA GLY A 26 -9.42 1.51 14.49
C GLY A 26 -10.13 1.96 15.78
N ALA A 27 -11.31 2.58 15.67
CA ALA A 27 -12.13 2.97 16.81
C ALA A 27 -12.91 1.81 17.46
N VAL A 28 -13.08 0.69 16.75
CA VAL A 28 -13.81 -0.49 17.27
C VAL A 28 -13.05 -1.15 18.41
N ARG A 29 -11.71 -1.17 18.37
CA ARG A 29 -10.87 -1.74 19.43
C ARG A 29 -11.06 -1.05 20.79
N PRO A 30 -10.83 0.27 20.95
CA PRO A 30 -11.03 0.94 22.23
C PRO A 30 -12.47 0.88 22.71
N TRP A 31 -13.45 0.86 21.80
CA TRP A 31 -14.86 0.68 22.15
C TRP A 31 -15.18 -0.72 22.71
N LEU A 32 -14.70 -1.79 22.06
CA LEU A 32 -14.84 -3.16 22.58
C LEU A 32 -14.09 -3.36 23.89
N THR A 33 -12.90 -2.77 24.03
CA THR A 33 -12.13 -2.80 25.29
C THR A 33 -12.89 -2.08 26.42
N LYS A 34 -13.56 -0.97 26.13
CA LYS A 34 -14.41 -0.27 27.11
C LYS A 34 -15.53 -1.19 27.59
N ILE A 35 -16.27 -1.80 26.68
CA ILE A 35 -17.36 -2.74 27.02
C ILE A 35 -16.85 -3.91 27.86
N ALA A 36 -15.69 -4.48 27.49
CA ALA A 36 -15.09 -5.58 28.25
C ALA A 36 -14.83 -5.19 29.71
N ILE A 37 -14.32 -3.96 29.93
CA ILE A 37 -13.98 -3.46 31.26
C ILE A 37 -15.24 -3.08 32.04
N ASP A 38 -16.06 -2.17 31.50
CA ASP A 38 -17.15 -1.51 32.22
C ASP A 38 -18.32 -2.47 32.50
N ASP A 39 -18.68 -3.33 31.54
CA ASP A 39 -19.92 -4.12 31.60
C ASP A 39 -19.69 -5.59 32.03
N TYR A 40 -18.46 -6.12 31.93
CA TYR A 40 -18.22 -7.55 32.18
C TYR A 40 -17.16 -7.83 33.23
N ILE A 41 -16.03 -7.12 33.20
CA ILE A 41 -14.96 -7.30 34.21
C ILE A 41 -15.38 -6.71 35.56
N VAL A 42 -16.00 -5.52 35.58
CA VAL A 42 -16.45 -4.87 36.82
C VAL A 42 -17.64 -5.62 37.44
N GLU A 43 -18.55 -6.15 36.62
CA GLU A 43 -19.74 -6.88 37.09
C GLU A 43 -19.46 -8.38 37.39
N GLY A 44 -18.30 -8.90 36.97
CA GLY A 44 -17.87 -10.28 37.23
C GLY A 44 -18.52 -11.34 36.33
N ASP A 45 -19.16 -10.94 35.22
CA ASP A 45 -19.78 -11.87 34.27
C ASP A 45 -18.76 -12.42 33.25
N LEU A 46 -18.22 -13.59 33.58
CA LEU A 46 -17.28 -14.34 32.75
C LEU A 46 -17.90 -14.87 31.44
N GLY A 47 -19.23 -15.05 31.39
CA GLY A 47 -19.94 -15.55 30.22
C GLY A 47 -20.01 -14.50 29.12
N GLY A 48 -20.41 -13.29 29.49
CA GLY A 48 -20.43 -12.15 28.57
C GLY A 48 -19.03 -11.69 28.14
N LEU A 49 -18.05 -11.74 29.04
CA LEU A 49 -16.65 -11.42 28.73
C LEU A 49 -16.08 -12.29 27.60
N ARG A 50 -16.45 -13.59 27.55
CA ARG A 50 -16.01 -14.51 26.48
C ARG A 50 -16.44 -14.03 25.10
N TRP A 51 -17.66 -13.51 24.96
CA TRP A 51 -18.17 -13.01 23.68
C TRP A 51 -17.44 -11.73 23.24
N VAL A 52 -17.14 -10.83 24.18
CA VAL A 52 -16.37 -9.62 23.88
C VAL A 52 -14.94 -9.96 23.45
N ILE A 53 -14.29 -10.92 24.12
CA ILE A 53 -12.96 -11.41 23.71
C ILE A 53 -13.00 -12.01 22.30
N LEU A 54 -14.00 -12.84 21.99
CA LEU A 54 -14.16 -13.40 20.65
C LEU A 54 -14.38 -12.31 19.59
N ALA A 55 -15.19 -11.29 19.91
CA ALA A 55 -15.39 -10.14 19.03
C ALA A 55 -14.08 -9.36 18.80
N LEU A 56 -13.26 -9.20 19.84
CA LEU A 56 -11.97 -8.51 19.78
C LEU A 56 -10.96 -9.28 18.93
N VAL A 57 -10.90 -10.61 19.07
CA VAL A 57 -10.11 -11.49 18.19
C VAL A 57 -10.60 -11.40 16.75
N GLY A 58 -11.92 -11.41 16.53
CA GLY A 58 -12.52 -11.24 15.20
C GLY A 58 -12.14 -9.91 14.56
N ALA A 59 -12.21 -8.81 15.33
CA ALA A 59 -11.81 -7.48 14.87
C ALA A 59 -10.33 -7.44 14.45
N LEU A 60 -9.43 -8.05 15.25
CA LEU A 60 -8.00 -8.15 14.92
C LEU A 60 -7.76 -8.92 13.61
N VAL A 61 -8.49 -10.02 13.38
CA VAL A 61 -8.37 -10.80 12.15
C VAL A 61 -8.84 -10.00 10.94
N VAL A 62 -9.98 -9.31 11.05
CA VAL A 62 -10.51 -8.45 9.97
C VAL A 62 -9.55 -7.32 9.66
N GLU A 63 -9.03 -6.65 10.68
CA GLU A 63 -8.07 -5.56 10.52
C GLU A 63 -6.78 -6.05 9.85
N GLY A 64 -6.23 -7.17 10.30
CA GLY A 64 -5.05 -7.79 9.69
C GLY A 64 -5.27 -8.18 8.23
N ALA A 65 -6.45 -8.72 7.90
CA ALA A 65 -6.81 -9.05 6.52
C ALA A 65 -6.91 -7.80 5.63
N MET A 66 -7.54 -6.72 6.12
CA MET A 66 -7.64 -5.45 5.38
C MET A 66 -6.27 -4.83 5.16
N ALA A 67 -5.42 -4.82 6.20
CA ALA A 67 -4.04 -4.35 6.09
C ALA A 67 -3.24 -5.16 5.06
N PHE A 68 -3.36 -6.49 5.09
CA PHE A 68 -2.70 -7.36 4.12
C PHE A 68 -3.15 -7.09 2.68
N VAL A 69 -4.46 -6.96 2.45
CA VAL A 69 -5.01 -6.67 1.12
C VAL A 69 -4.52 -5.32 0.63
N ASN A 70 -4.54 -4.29 1.48
CA ASN A 70 -4.08 -2.95 1.11
C ASN A 70 -2.59 -2.93 0.75
N GLU A 71 -1.76 -3.59 1.57
CA GLU A 71 -0.32 -3.74 1.32
C GLU A 71 -0.05 -4.49 0.01
N TYR A 72 -0.78 -5.58 -0.24
CA TYR A 72 -0.65 -6.34 -1.47
C TYR A 72 -1.02 -5.52 -2.71
N LEU A 73 -2.16 -4.81 -2.66
CA LEU A 73 -2.58 -3.94 -3.76
C LEU A 73 -1.58 -2.83 -4.03
N THR A 74 -1.12 -2.16 -2.98
CA THR A 74 -0.16 -1.06 -3.10
C THR A 74 1.13 -1.54 -3.76
N LYS A 75 1.66 -2.70 -3.32
CA LYS A 75 2.83 -3.33 -3.95
C LYS A 75 2.57 -3.70 -5.40
N TRP A 76 1.44 -4.32 -5.69
CA TRP A 76 1.09 -4.75 -7.03
C TRP A 76 0.98 -3.58 -8.01
N ILE A 77 0.30 -2.50 -7.62
CA ILE A 77 0.18 -1.26 -8.42
C ILE A 77 1.58 -0.65 -8.64
N GLY A 78 2.40 -0.57 -7.59
CA GLY A 78 3.75 -0.03 -7.67
C GLY A 78 4.63 -0.81 -8.64
N GLN A 79 4.60 -2.14 -8.56
CA GLN A 79 5.39 -3.02 -9.45
C GLN A 79 4.92 -2.94 -10.90
N GLN A 80 3.61 -2.88 -11.13
CA GLN A 80 3.08 -2.75 -12.48
C GLN A 80 3.46 -1.39 -13.11
N ALA A 81 3.41 -0.31 -12.33
CA ALA A 81 3.87 1.01 -12.79
C ALA A 81 5.37 1.02 -13.13
N ILE A 82 6.22 0.34 -12.35
CA ILE A 82 7.65 0.17 -12.68
C ILE A 82 7.80 -0.62 -13.98
N TYR A 83 7.06 -1.72 -14.13
CA TYR A 83 7.13 -2.58 -15.32
C TYR A 83 6.81 -1.79 -16.59
N ASP A 84 5.73 -1.01 -16.56
CA ASP A 84 5.31 -0.15 -17.67
C ASP A 84 6.38 0.89 -17.99
N LEU A 85 6.98 1.52 -16.98
CA LEU A 85 8.06 2.50 -17.16
C LEU A 85 9.33 1.88 -17.74
N ARG A 86 9.77 0.72 -17.23
CA ARG A 86 10.94 0.01 -17.77
C ARG A 86 10.73 -0.37 -19.24
N THR A 87 9.51 -0.79 -19.57
CA THR A 87 9.14 -1.16 -20.94
C THR A 87 9.19 0.06 -21.88
N GLU A 88 8.64 1.21 -21.45
CA GLU A 88 8.67 2.44 -22.24
C GLU A 88 10.10 2.97 -22.44
N VAL A 89 10.92 3.00 -21.37
CA VAL A 89 12.31 3.45 -21.47
C VAL A 89 13.12 2.52 -22.37
N PHE A 90 12.95 1.20 -22.22
CA PHE A 90 13.66 0.23 -23.06
C PHE A 90 13.28 0.37 -24.54
N ALA A 91 11.99 0.58 -24.83
CA ALA A 91 11.51 0.85 -26.19
C ALA A 91 12.04 2.18 -26.74
N HIS A 92 12.20 3.21 -25.89
CA HIS A 92 12.77 4.49 -26.29
C HIS A 92 14.27 4.37 -26.61
N VAL A 93 15.04 3.68 -25.77
CA VAL A 93 16.47 3.43 -25.98
C VAL A 93 16.69 2.67 -27.30
N GLN A 94 15.91 1.62 -27.57
CA GLN A 94 16.04 0.85 -28.82
C GLN A 94 15.81 1.69 -30.09
N ARG A 95 15.05 2.79 -30.01
CA ARG A 95 14.76 3.67 -31.16
C ARG A 95 15.79 4.80 -31.32
N GLN A 96 16.80 4.89 -30.45
CA GLN A 96 17.85 5.91 -30.55
C GLN A 96 18.83 5.63 -31.68
N ARG A 97 19.39 6.69 -32.26
CA ARG A 97 20.36 6.61 -33.36
C ARG A 97 21.69 6.01 -32.88
N LEU A 98 22.42 5.29 -33.73
CA LEU A 98 23.72 4.69 -33.36
C LEU A 98 24.71 5.69 -32.71
N ALA A 99 24.73 6.94 -33.19
CA ALA A 99 25.59 8.00 -32.63
C ALA A 99 25.34 8.30 -31.13
N PHE A 100 24.16 7.97 -30.60
CA PHE A 100 23.85 8.06 -29.17
C PHE A 100 24.60 6.99 -28.36
N PHE A 101 24.78 5.80 -28.93
CA PHE A 101 25.47 4.67 -28.32
C PHE A 101 27.00 4.78 -28.40
N ASP A 102 27.53 5.57 -29.33
CA ASP A 102 28.98 5.85 -29.41
C ASP A 102 29.49 6.66 -28.20
N ASN A 103 28.62 7.47 -27.59
CA ASN A 103 28.97 8.33 -26.45
C ASN A 103 28.46 7.83 -25.09
N THR A 104 27.64 6.77 -25.08
CA THR A 104 27.00 6.27 -23.86
C THR A 104 27.06 4.74 -23.79
N PRO A 105 27.85 4.15 -22.88
CA PRO A 105 27.91 2.69 -22.73
C PRO A 105 26.54 2.11 -22.39
N VAL A 106 26.11 1.10 -23.15
CA VAL A 106 24.79 0.42 -22.98
C VAL A 106 24.59 -0.08 -21.55
N GLY A 107 25.64 -0.59 -20.90
CA GLY A 107 25.58 -1.02 -19.50
C GLY A 107 25.22 0.10 -18.52
N ARG A 108 25.68 1.34 -18.76
CA ARG A 108 25.35 2.50 -17.91
C ARG A 108 23.90 2.94 -18.07
N LEU A 109 23.33 2.78 -19.26
CA LEU A 109 21.92 3.07 -19.55
C LEU A 109 20.99 2.09 -18.84
N ILE A 110 21.31 0.80 -18.84
CA ILE A 110 20.53 -0.24 -18.14
C ILE A 110 20.57 -0.03 -16.62
N THR A 111 21.76 0.23 -16.06
CA THR A 111 21.92 0.47 -14.62
C THR A 111 21.18 1.74 -14.17
N ARG A 112 21.29 2.84 -14.93
CA ARG A 112 20.54 4.08 -14.62
C ARG A 112 19.04 3.89 -14.76
N THR A 113 18.57 3.29 -15.83
CA THR A 113 17.13 3.05 -16.03
C THR A 113 16.55 2.17 -14.93
N THR A 114 17.29 1.18 -14.45
CA THR A 114 16.79 0.28 -13.38
C THR A 114 16.90 0.95 -12.02
N SER A 115 18.08 1.47 -11.66
CA SER A 115 18.39 2.02 -10.34
C SER A 115 17.68 3.36 -10.09
N ASP A 116 17.59 4.23 -11.09
CA ASP A 116 16.96 5.54 -10.91
C ASP A 116 15.42 5.37 -10.83
N VAL A 117 14.85 4.41 -11.56
CA VAL A 117 13.41 4.06 -11.46
C VAL A 117 13.09 3.42 -10.10
N GLU A 118 13.94 2.52 -9.62
CA GLU A 118 13.79 1.91 -8.28
C GLU A 118 13.85 2.97 -7.18
N SER A 119 14.79 3.91 -7.29
CA SER A 119 14.97 5.01 -6.33
C SER A 119 13.76 5.96 -6.32
N ILE A 120 13.24 6.29 -7.50
CA ILE A 120 12.01 7.09 -7.64
C ILE A 120 10.81 6.33 -7.05
N ASN A 121 10.72 5.02 -7.24
CA ASN A 121 9.66 4.21 -6.64
C ASN A 121 9.73 4.21 -5.11
N GLN A 122 10.92 4.05 -4.52
CA GLN A 122 11.08 4.09 -3.06
C GLN A 122 10.67 5.43 -2.45
N VAL A 123 11.08 6.54 -3.05
CA VAL A 123 10.72 7.89 -2.57
C VAL A 123 9.21 8.13 -2.68
N LEU A 124 8.57 7.64 -3.74
CA LEU A 124 7.13 7.81 -3.94
C LEU A 124 6.30 6.88 -3.07
N SER A 125 6.67 5.61 -2.96
CA SER A 125 5.96 4.63 -2.11
C SER A 125 6.05 5.02 -0.64
N SER A 126 7.22 5.48 -0.17
CA SER A 126 7.35 5.97 1.21
C SER A 126 6.61 7.29 1.42
N GLY A 127 6.70 8.24 0.49
CA GLY A 127 6.04 9.56 0.63
C GLY A 127 4.51 9.52 0.54
N LEU A 128 3.94 8.77 -0.42
CA LEU A 128 2.49 8.68 -0.62
C LEU A 128 1.79 7.90 0.49
N VAL A 129 2.38 6.80 0.96
CA VAL A 129 1.80 5.99 2.04
C VAL A 129 1.77 6.78 3.35
N VAL A 130 2.82 7.56 3.64
CA VAL A 130 2.86 8.41 4.84
C VAL A 130 1.80 9.51 4.77
N ILE A 131 1.69 10.22 3.64
CA ILE A 131 0.69 11.29 3.49
C ILE A 131 -0.75 10.76 3.55
N LEU A 132 -1.00 9.56 3.02
CA LEU A 132 -2.33 8.92 3.09
C LEU A 132 -2.62 8.26 4.45
N GLY A 133 -1.59 7.90 5.21
CA GLY A 133 -1.71 7.33 6.55
C GLY A 133 -1.88 8.37 7.64
N ASP A 134 -1.41 9.60 7.42
CA ASP A 134 -1.53 10.74 8.34
C ASP A 134 -2.83 11.55 8.16
N LEU A 135 -3.74 11.10 7.28
CA LEU A 135 -5.02 11.74 6.92
C LEU A 135 -6.20 10.96 7.51
#